data_AF-A0A8J5ILR4-F1
#
_entry.id   AF-A0A8J5ILR4-F1
#
_cell.length_a   1.000
_cell.length_b   1.000
_cell.length_c   1.000
_cell.angle_alpha   90.00
_cell.angle_beta   90.00
_cell.angle_gamma   90.00
#
_symmetry.space_group_name_H-M   'P 1'
#
loop_
_entity.id
_entity.type
_entity.pdbx_description
1 polymer ?
#
loop_
_entity_poly.entity_id
_entity_poly.type
_entity_poly.pdbx_seq_one_letter_code
_entity_poly.pdbx_strand_id
1 'polypeptide(L)'
;MNLRGFIFTAIAALVVVHAEVNYIHHDQVEPFAQPEPKTNSDKAAVKYKPQIYVSYGCHPYPAVQADGSVSAGLKGSGLADGECDGSTLGSQVYSRSDWYKNKWAIMYAWYLPKGRNTRYQRRRYWEAAVVWIDDPALANSTILGVSLNYGRRRKIQEPQYIDGSSVKLESYKGFGVPRPRLRFTEFDGESQDLITWEQLTDEARDALSNAKFNSWVFKKLRREMPLKDGFFEKRLEDAWPFD
;
A
#
# COMPACT_ATOMS: atom_id res chain seq x y z
N MET A 1 62.43 23.02 -8.21
CA MET A 1 61.88 21.94 -7.36
C MET A 1 60.36 22.02 -7.46
N ASN A 2 59.74 21.11 -8.21
CA ASN A 2 58.28 21.10 -8.43
C ASN A 2 57.62 20.15 -7.42
N LEU A 3 56.97 20.68 -6.40
CA LEU A 3 56.19 19.88 -5.46
C LEU A 3 54.77 19.71 -6.01
N ARG A 4 54.50 18.56 -6.63
CA ARG A 4 53.13 18.14 -6.99
C ARG A 4 52.45 17.60 -5.72
N GLY A 5 51.57 18.40 -5.11
CA GLY A 5 50.71 17.96 -4.04
C GLY A 5 49.57 17.09 -4.59
N PHE A 6 49.51 15.83 -4.19
CA PHE A 6 48.37 14.95 -4.46
C PHE A 6 47.36 15.10 -3.32
N ILE A 7 46.16 15.61 -3.63
CA ILE A 7 45.02 15.63 -2.70
C ILE A 7 44.34 14.26 -2.82
N PHE A 8 44.40 13.47 -1.75
CA PHE A 8 43.60 12.24 -1.62
C PHE A 8 42.23 12.61 -1.07
N THR A 9 41.19 12.54 -1.92
CA THR A 9 39.80 12.61 -1.49
C THR A 9 39.41 11.28 -0.83
N ALA A 10 39.20 11.30 0.49
CA ALA A 10 38.65 10.16 1.23
C ALA A 10 37.15 10.02 0.90
N ILE A 11 36.79 9.01 0.12
CA ILE A 11 35.39 8.63 -0.09
C ILE A 11 34.98 7.74 1.08
N ALA A 12 34.21 8.29 2.03
CA ALA A 12 33.58 7.49 3.06
C ALA A 12 32.45 6.66 2.43
N ALA A 13 32.70 5.36 2.25
CA ALA A 13 31.67 4.41 1.85
C ALA A 13 30.75 4.14 3.06
N LEU A 14 29.54 4.69 3.04
CA LEU A 14 28.47 4.30 3.96
C LEU A 14 28.08 2.85 3.65
N VAL A 15 28.56 1.92 4.48
CA VAL A 15 28.10 0.52 4.46
C VAL A 15 26.76 0.49 5.19
N VAL A 16 25.66 0.47 4.45
CA VAL A 16 24.32 0.24 5.01
C VAL A 16 24.20 -1.24 5.35
N VAL A 17 24.38 -1.58 6.62
CA VAL A 17 24.07 -2.91 7.15
C VAL A 17 22.54 -3.04 7.15
N HIS A 18 21.99 -3.77 6.18
CA HIS A 18 20.57 -4.09 6.17
C HIS A 18 20.32 -5.15 7.24
N ALA A 19 19.66 -4.76 8.34
CA ALA A 19 19.21 -5.70 9.35
C ALA A 19 18.25 -6.72 8.72
N GLU A 20 18.32 -7.97 9.18
CA GLU A 20 17.38 -9.00 8.75
C GLU A 20 15.97 -8.63 9.24
N VAL A 21 14.99 -8.64 8.33
CA VAL A 21 13.60 -8.30 8.67
C VAL A 21 13.04 -9.35 9.63
N ASN A 22 12.62 -8.92 10.83
CA ASN A 22 11.92 -9.77 11.79
C ASN A 22 10.48 -10.02 11.33
N TYR A 23 10.06 -11.29 11.27
CA TYR A 23 8.68 -11.65 10.93
C TYR A 23 7.95 -12.24 12.14
N ILE A 24 6.80 -11.66 12.47
CA ILE A 24 5.94 -12.09 13.59
C ILE A 24 4.60 -12.64 13.09
N HIS A 25 3.82 -13.27 13.97
CA HIS A 25 2.53 -13.83 13.59
C HIS A 25 1.56 -12.74 13.10
N HIS A 26 0.70 -13.05 12.13
CA HIS A 26 -0.05 -12.00 11.41
C HIS A 26 -1.10 -11.29 12.27
N ASP A 27 -1.56 -11.92 13.35
CA ASP A 27 -2.51 -11.38 14.32
C ASP A 27 -1.84 -10.73 15.55
N GLN A 28 -0.51 -10.71 15.60
CA GLN A 28 0.28 -10.07 16.66
C GLN A 28 0.87 -8.72 16.24
N VAL A 29 0.70 -8.34 14.97
CA VAL A 29 1.20 -7.06 14.47
C VAL A 29 0.30 -5.95 14.98
N GLU A 30 0.85 -5.03 15.76
CA GLU A 30 0.12 -3.87 16.24
C GLU A 30 -0.06 -2.84 15.11
N PRO A 31 -1.30 -2.37 14.85
CA PRO A 31 -1.51 -1.29 13.90
C PRO A 31 -1.07 0.06 14.48
N PHE A 32 -0.79 1.00 13.58
CA PHE A 32 -0.65 2.41 13.90
C PHE A 32 -2.03 3.03 14.01
N ALA A 33 -2.28 3.70 15.14
CA ALA A 33 -3.39 4.63 15.25
C ALA A 33 -3.22 5.74 14.19
N GLN A 34 -4.33 6.18 13.58
CA GLN A 34 -4.29 7.25 12.60
C GLN A 34 -3.78 8.56 13.24
N PRO A 35 -2.63 9.11 12.82
CA PRO A 35 -2.13 10.37 13.37
C PRO A 35 -2.97 11.56 12.92
N GLU A 36 -2.98 12.63 13.72
CA GLU A 36 -3.55 13.92 13.31
C GLU A 36 -2.82 14.47 12.06
N PRO A 37 -3.55 14.83 10.99
CA PRO A 37 -2.95 15.23 9.72
C PRO A 37 -2.34 16.64 9.81
N LYS A 38 -1.04 16.76 9.54
CA LYS A 38 -0.29 18.02 9.68
C LYS A 38 -0.11 18.74 8.35
N THR A 39 0.27 18.01 7.32
CA THR A 39 0.57 18.57 5.99
C THR A 39 -0.67 18.56 5.09
N ASN A 40 -0.62 19.29 3.96
CA ASN A 40 -1.68 19.20 2.94
C ASN A 40 -1.78 17.79 2.35
N SER A 41 -0.66 17.08 2.22
CA SER A 41 -0.62 15.67 1.82
C SER A 41 -1.40 14.79 2.81
N ASP A 42 -1.12 14.92 4.11
CA ASP A 42 -1.80 14.12 5.14
C ASP A 42 -3.31 14.41 5.16
N LYS A 43 -3.69 15.69 5.11
CA LYS A 43 -5.09 16.11 5.09
C LYS A 43 -5.82 15.57 3.88
N ALA A 44 -5.21 15.61 2.70
CA ALA A 44 -5.77 15.02 1.49
C ALA A 44 -5.88 13.49 1.61
N ALA A 45 -4.86 12.81 2.15
CA ALA A 45 -4.89 11.37 2.35
C ALA A 45 -5.98 10.92 3.34
N VAL A 46 -6.25 11.69 4.39
CA VAL A 46 -7.37 11.43 5.30
C VAL A 46 -8.71 11.73 4.63
N LYS A 47 -8.84 12.87 3.93
CA LYS A 47 -10.08 13.30 3.25
C LYS A 47 -10.55 12.32 2.16
N TYR A 48 -9.62 11.80 1.37
CA TYR A 48 -9.90 10.92 0.23
C TYR A 48 -9.74 9.43 0.54
N LYS A 49 -9.71 9.06 1.83
CA LYS A 49 -9.50 7.70 2.28
C LYS A 49 -10.62 6.78 1.75
N PRO A 50 -10.30 5.72 0.99
CA PRO A 50 -11.33 4.82 0.46
C PRO A 50 -12.05 4.03 1.54
N GLN A 51 -13.27 3.60 1.22
CA GLN A 51 -13.97 2.54 1.94
C GLN A 51 -13.70 1.20 1.26
N ILE A 52 -13.50 0.14 2.05
CA ILE A 52 -13.39 -1.23 1.55
C ILE A 52 -14.52 -2.10 2.12
N TYR A 53 -15.34 -2.62 1.21
CA TYR A 53 -16.23 -3.75 1.47
C TYR A 53 -15.51 -5.06 1.11
N VAL A 54 -15.34 -5.97 2.07
CA VAL A 54 -14.68 -7.26 1.83
C VAL A 54 -15.75 -8.32 1.57
N SER A 55 -15.87 -8.76 0.32
CA SER A 55 -16.81 -9.84 -0.04
C SER A 55 -16.11 -11.18 -0.29
N TYR A 56 -14.77 -11.18 -0.32
CA TYR A 56 -13.99 -12.39 -0.55
C TYR A 56 -12.56 -12.30 -0.01
N GLY A 57 -12.17 -13.31 0.76
CA GLY A 57 -10.79 -13.48 1.23
C GLY A 57 -10.58 -12.80 2.56
N CYS A 58 -9.34 -12.38 2.83
CA CYS A 58 -9.01 -11.76 4.10
C CYS A 58 -9.48 -10.31 4.18
N HIS A 59 -9.80 -9.87 5.38
CA HIS A 59 -9.84 -8.45 5.72
C HIS A 59 -8.42 -7.85 5.68
N PRO A 60 -8.27 -6.51 5.61
CA PRO A 60 -6.97 -5.86 5.74
C PRO A 60 -6.38 -6.03 7.15
N TYR A 61 -5.08 -6.27 7.22
CA TYR A 61 -4.31 -6.39 8.46
C TYR A 61 -3.13 -5.40 8.45
N PRO A 62 -2.60 -5.02 9.62
CA PRO A 62 -1.31 -4.35 9.70
C PRO A 62 -0.20 -5.26 9.16
N ALA A 63 0.62 -4.70 8.28
CA ALA A 63 1.74 -5.38 7.66
C ALA A 63 3.04 -5.25 8.46
N VAL A 64 3.16 -4.19 9.24
CA VAL A 64 4.34 -3.82 10.02
C VAL A 64 3.87 -3.06 11.26
N GLN A 65 4.60 -3.19 12.37
CA GLN A 65 4.41 -2.39 13.58
C GLN A 65 5.57 -1.40 13.78
N ALA A 66 5.49 -0.54 14.80
CA ALA A 66 6.41 0.57 15.01
C ALA A 66 7.89 0.19 15.11
N ASP A 67 8.22 -0.99 15.64
CA ASP A 67 9.60 -1.47 15.81
C ASP A 67 10.20 -2.11 14.53
N GLY A 68 9.46 -2.12 13.42
CA GLY A 68 9.89 -2.74 12.17
C GLY A 68 9.60 -4.25 12.07
N SER A 69 8.95 -4.88 13.06
CA SER A 69 8.49 -6.26 12.94
C SER A 69 7.37 -6.35 11.90
N VAL A 70 7.51 -7.29 10.96
CA VAL A 70 6.63 -7.44 9.79
C VAL A 70 5.75 -8.67 9.93
N SER A 71 4.51 -8.59 9.45
CA SER A 71 3.61 -9.72 9.35
C SER A 71 4.23 -10.86 8.54
N ALA A 72 4.38 -12.04 9.16
CA ALA A 72 4.70 -13.28 8.46
C ALA A 72 3.58 -13.69 7.48
N GLY A 73 2.38 -13.14 7.65
CA GLY A 73 1.17 -13.50 6.92
C GLY A 73 0.70 -14.92 7.21
N LEU A 74 -0.24 -15.39 6.40
CA LEU A 74 -0.80 -16.73 6.50
C LEU A 74 -0.33 -17.61 5.35
N LYS A 75 -0.27 -18.91 5.62
CA LYS A 75 -0.09 -19.89 4.55
C LYS A 75 -1.32 -19.81 3.63
N GLY A 76 -1.11 -19.87 2.32
CA GLY A 76 -2.18 -19.88 1.32
C GLY A 76 -2.95 -21.21 1.26
N SER A 77 -3.36 -21.76 2.41
CA SER A 77 -4.15 -22.98 2.58
C SER A 77 -5.41 -22.68 3.41
N GLY A 78 -6.31 -23.66 3.52
CA GLY A 78 -7.57 -23.51 4.26
C GLY A 78 -8.62 -22.68 3.53
N LEU A 79 -9.65 -22.22 4.24
CA LEU A 79 -10.65 -21.32 3.67
C LEU A 79 -10.01 -19.99 3.23
N ALA A 80 -10.65 -19.28 2.30
CA ALA A 80 -10.07 -18.06 1.71
C ALA A 80 -9.93 -16.92 2.73
N ASP A 81 -10.87 -16.86 3.65
CA ASP A 81 -11.07 -15.98 4.82
C ASP A 81 -10.60 -16.61 6.14
N GLY A 82 -10.39 -17.94 6.17
CA GLY A 82 -10.01 -18.64 7.40
C GLY A 82 -8.76 -18.06 8.07
N GLU A 83 -8.87 -17.77 9.36
CA GLU A 83 -7.82 -17.15 10.21
C GLU A 83 -7.44 -15.72 9.79
N CYS A 84 -8.19 -15.08 8.89
CA CYS A 84 -7.95 -13.70 8.45
C CYS A 84 -9.22 -12.85 8.26
N ASP A 85 -10.25 -13.10 9.07
CA ASP A 85 -11.54 -12.39 9.02
C ASP A 85 -11.57 -11.06 9.80
N GLY A 86 -10.39 -10.59 10.23
CA GLY A 86 -10.22 -9.37 11.02
C GLY A 86 -9.27 -9.61 12.20
N SER A 87 -8.33 -8.69 12.39
CA SER A 87 -7.44 -8.72 13.56
C SER A 87 -8.16 -8.17 14.78
N THR A 88 -8.00 -8.81 15.94
CA THR A 88 -8.47 -8.29 17.23
C THR A 88 -7.73 -7.01 17.65
N LEU A 89 -6.54 -6.76 17.10
CA LEU A 89 -5.76 -5.54 17.33
C LEU A 89 -6.18 -4.37 16.44
N GLY A 90 -6.98 -4.63 15.40
CA GLY A 90 -7.43 -3.63 14.42
C GLY A 90 -6.86 -3.82 13.02
N SER A 91 -7.41 -3.06 12.08
CA SER A 91 -7.05 -3.10 10.66
C SER A 91 -6.12 -1.93 10.29
N GLN A 92 -5.61 -1.89 9.07
CA GLN A 92 -4.74 -0.80 8.61
C GLN A 92 -4.90 -0.55 7.10
N VAL A 93 -4.85 0.73 6.73
CA VAL A 93 -4.52 1.18 5.38
C VAL A 93 -3.25 2.03 5.40
N TYR A 94 -2.39 1.83 4.39
CA TYR A 94 -1.18 2.62 4.20
C TYR A 94 -1.39 3.58 3.03
N SER A 95 -0.80 4.77 3.06
CA SER A 95 -0.76 5.61 1.86
C SER A 95 0.58 6.25 1.58
N ARG A 96 0.79 6.63 0.31
CA ARG A 96 1.88 7.52 -0.10
C ARG A 96 1.37 8.41 -1.22
N SER A 97 1.81 9.66 -1.21
CA SER A 97 1.33 10.66 -2.15
C SER A 97 2.47 11.42 -2.79
N ASP A 98 2.28 11.82 -4.05
CA ASP A 98 3.18 12.75 -4.73
C ASP A 98 2.50 13.38 -5.96
N TRP A 99 3.10 14.45 -6.47
CA TRP A 99 2.77 14.98 -7.78
C TRP A 99 3.28 14.04 -8.88
N TYR A 100 2.41 13.72 -9.83
CA TYR A 100 2.78 12.98 -11.02
C TYR A 100 2.05 13.54 -12.24
N LYS A 101 2.81 14.03 -13.22
CA LYS A 101 2.29 14.66 -14.45
C LYS A 101 1.22 15.74 -14.16
N ASN A 102 1.52 16.67 -13.27
CA ASN A 102 0.67 17.81 -12.86
C ASN A 102 -0.67 17.42 -12.20
N LYS A 103 -0.77 16.20 -11.67
CA LYS A 103 -1.89 15.74 -10.84
C LYS A 103 -1.35 15.21 -9.53
N TRP A 104 -2.12 15.36 -8.46
CA TRP A 104 -1.74 14.80 -7.17
C TRP A 104 -2.25 13.36 -7.07
N ALA A 105 -1.35 12.43 -6.84
CA ALA A 105 -1.67 11.02 -6.67
C ALA A 105 -1.63 10.66 -5.19
N ILE A 106 -2.65 9.95 -4.72
CA ILE A 106 -2.67 9.32 -3.40
C ILE A 106 -2.85 7.83 -3.60
N MET A 107 -1.80 7.05 -3.35
CA MET A 107 -1.87 5.60 -3.41
C MET A 107 -2.23 5.06 -2.03
N TYR A 108 -3.34 4.32 -1.94
CA TYR A 108 -3.73 3.56 -0.77
C TYR A 108 -3.40 2.09 -0.99
N ALA A 109 -2.84 1.43 0.02
CA ALA A 109 -2.43 0.05 -0.02
C ALA A 109 -2.94 -0.72 1.20
N TRP A 110 -3.50 -1.89 0.94
CA TRP A 110 -4.00 -2.81 1.96
C TRP A 110 -3.23 -4.12 1.92
N TYR A 111 -2.81 -4.56 3.09
CA TYR A 111 -2.14 -5.84 3.26
C TYR A 111 -3.13 -6.91 3.68
N LEU A 112 -3.12 -8.02 2.94
CA LEU A 112 -3.87 -9.23 3.25
C LEU A 112 -2.88 -10.32 3.68
N PRO A 113 -3.08 -10.99 4.83
CA PRO A 113 -2.20 -12.06 5.30
C PRO A 113 -2.00 -13.18 4.26
N LYS A 114 -3.04 -13.47 3.48
CA LYS A 114 -2.99 -14.36 2.31
C LYS A 114 -3.93 -13.86 1.22
N GLY A 115 -3.57 -14.15 -0.04
CA GLY A 115 -4.35 -13.76 -1.20
C GLY A 115 -5.20 -14.87 -1.82
N ARG A 116 -4.91 -16.16 -1.60
CA ARG A 116 -5.74 -17.25 -2.15
C ARG A 116 -5.35 -18.60 -1.55
N ASN A 117 -6.31 -19.51 -1.44
CA ASN A 117 -6.05 -20.95 -1.39
C ASN A 117 -5.88 -21.53 -2.82
N THR A 118 -4.63 -21.73 -3.26
CA THR A 118 -4.28 -22.55 -4.44
C THR A 118 -2.95 -23.25 -4.27
N ARG A 119 -2.66 -24.20 -5.18
CA ARG A 119 -1.32 -24.77 -5.40
C ARG A 119 -0.20 -23.72 -5.53
N TYR A 120 -0.52 -22.48 -5.92
CA TYR A 120 0.43 -21.38 -6.10
C TYR A 120 0.49 -20.39 -4.92
N GLN A 121 0.03 -20.82 -3.74
CA GLN A 121 0.23 -20.25 -2.39
C GLN A 121 0.69 -18.78 -2.38
N ARG A 122 -0.24 -17.84 -2.14
CA ARG A 122 0.09 -16.41 -1.97
C ARG A 122 -0.01 -16.00 -0.52
N ARG A 123 1.05 -16.30 0.24
CA ARG A 123 1.31 -15.69 1.55
C ARG A 123 1.71 -14.25 1.32
N ARG A 124 1.13 -13.31 2.09
CA ARG A 124 1.35 -11.87 1.99
C ARG A 124 0.90 -11.31 0.65
N TYR A 125 -0.13 -10.47 0.65
CA TYR A 125 -0.68 -9.92 -0.57
C TYR A 125 -1.05 -8.46 -0.40
N TRP A 126 -0.72 -7.66 -1.41
CA TRP A 126 -1.05 -6.24 -1.44
C TRP A 126 -2.09 -5.95 -2.50
N GLU A 127 -3.13 -5.24 -2.09
CA GLU A 127 -4.05 -4.52 -2.96
C GLU A 127 -3.74 -3.04 -2.90
N ALA A 128 -3.92 -2.33 -4.02
CA ALA A 128 -3.78 -0.89 -4.01
C ALA A 128 -4.75 -0.19 -4.96
N ALA A 129 -5.12 1.02 -4.56
CA ALA A 129 -5.86 1.97 -5.37
C ALA A 129 -5.11 3.31 -5.40
N VAL A 130 -5.17 4.02 -6.52
CA VAL A 130 -4.64 5.38 -6.63
C VAL A 130 -5.80 6.33 -6.87
N VAL A 131 -6.00 7.27 -5.96
CA VAL A 131 -6.94 8.38 -6.12
C VAL A 131 -6.16 9.58 -6.67
N TRP A 132 -6.59 10.08 -7.83
CA TRP A 132 -6.00 11.23 -8.49
C TRP A 132 -6.86 12.45 -8.18
N ILE A 133 -6.25 13.51 -7.65
CA ILE A 133 -6.93 14.79 -7.38
C ILE A 133 -6.21 15.94 -8.09
N ASP A 134 -6.86 17.10 -8.09
CA ASP A 134 -6.31 18.34 -8.64
C ASP A 134 -5.13 18.87 -7.81
N ASP A 135 -5.36 19.27 -6.56
CA ASP A 135 -4.34 19.88 -5.70
C ASP A 135 -4.64 19.62 -4.22
N PRO A 136 -3.72 18.99 -3.45
CA PRO A 136 -3.94 18.67 -2.04
C PRO A 136 -4.05 19.91 -1.13
N ALA A 137 -3.61 21.09 -1.59
CA ALA A 137 -3.71 22.33 -0.83
C ALA A 137 -5.10 22.98 -0.89
N LEU A 138 -5.95 22.58 -1.84
CA LEU A 138 -7.30 23.13 -1.98
C LEU A 138 -8.26 22.51 -0.98
N ALA A 139 -8.97 23.35 -0.23
CA ALA A 139 -10.05 22.91 0.67
C ALA A 139 -11.12 22.10 -0.08
N ASN A 140 -11.47 22.56 -1.29
CA ASN A 140 -12.44 21.95 -2.20
C ASN A 140 -11.77 21.24 -3.38
N SER A 141 -10.66 20.55 -3.12
CA SER A 141 -10.06 19.62 -4.08
C SER A 141 -11.08 18.61 -4.62
N THR A 142 -10.83 18.09 -5.82
CA THR A 142 -11.75 17.20 -6.54
C THR A 142 -11.07 15.91 -6.98
N ILE A 143 -11.81 14.79 -6.94
CA ILE A 143 -11.33 13.54 -7.53
C ILE A 143 -11.43 13.64 -9.04
N LEU A 144 -10.30 13.41 -9.72
CA LEU A 144 -10.18 13.43 -11.17
C LEU A 144 -10.19 12.02 -11.78
N GLY A 145 -9.82 11.00 -11.00
CA GLY A 145 -9.83 9.61 -11.44
C GLY A 145 -9.39 8.65 -10.35
N VAL A 146 -9.68 7.36 -10.51
CA VAL A 146 -9.23 6.31 -9.59
C VAL A 146 -8.78 5.07 -10.36
N SER A 147 -7.60 4.58 -10.01
CA SER A 147 -7.01 3.41 -10.66
C SER A 147 -6.84 2.27 -9.67
N LEU A 148 -7.18 1.05 -10.09
CA LEU A 148 -7.20 -0.13 -9.24
C LEU A 148 -6.15 -1.15 -9.72
N ASN A 149 -5.32 -1.64 -8.78
CA ASN A 149 -4.43 -2.78 -8.97
C ASN A 149 -3.58 -2.77 -10.27
N TYR A 150 -2.95 -1.64 -10.57
CA TYR A 150 -1.87 -1.47 -11.58
C TYR A 150 -2.21 -1.84 -13.03
N GLY A 151 -3.48 -1.79 -13.41
CA GLY A 151 -3.85 -2.08 -14.80
C GLY A 151 -5.34 -1.96 -15.12
N ARG A 152 -6.20 -1.86 -14.10
CA ARG A 152 -7.59 -1.45 -14.30
C ARG A 152 -7.70 0.05 -14.03
N ARG A 153 -7.72 0.81 -15.11
CA ARG A 153 -7.80 2.26 -15.13
C ARG A 153 -9.26 2.64 -15.40
N ARG A 154 -9.86 3.47 -14.56
CA ARG A 154 -11.12 4.14 -14.90
C ARG A 154 -10.98 5.61 -14.51
N LYS A 155 -11.32 6.51 -15.42
CA LYS A 155 -11.73 7.85 -15.01
C LYS A 155 -13.03 7.63 -14.23
N ILE A 156 -13.08 7.94 -12.93
CA ILE A 156 -14.36 7.91 -12.24
C ILE A 156 -15.12 9.15 -12.68
N GLN A 157 -16.25 8.93 -13.34
CA GLN A 157 -17.29 9.94 -13.57
C GLN A 157 -18.64 9.49 -12.96
N GLU A 158 -18.63 8.38 -12.23
CA GLU A 158 -19.85 7.72 -11.75
C GLU A 158 -20.05 8.03 -10.26
N PRO A 159 -21.03 8.89 -9.90
CA PRO A 159 -21.23 9.34 -8.52
C PRO A 159 -21.68 8.22 -7.58
N GLN A 160 -22.24 7.11 -8.08
CA GLN A 160 -22.72 6.02 -7.22
C GLN A 160 -21.59 5.27 -6.48
N TYR A 161 -20.34 5.45 -6.88
CA TYR A 161 -19.16 4.85 -6.24
C TYR A 161 -18.42 5.80 -5.29
N ILE A 162 -18.99 6.97 -4.99
CA ILE A 162 -18.39 7.97 -4.11
C ILE A 162 -19.37 8.30 -2.99
N ASP A 163 -18.90 8.24 -1.75
CA ASP A 163 -19.59 8.74 -0.56
C ASP A 163 -18.80 9.92 0.02
N GLY A 164 -19.33 11.14 -0.15
CA GLY A 164 -18.62 12.37 0.15
C GLY A 164 -17.34 12.52 -0.68
N SER A 165 -16.17 12.37 -0.03
CA SER A 165 -14.85 12.34 -0.69
C SER A 165 -14.23 10.93 -0.72
N SER A 166 -14.93 9.92 -0.23
CA SER A 166 -14.43 8.55 -0.12
C SER A 166 -14.92 7.71 -1.30
N VAL A 167 -14.00 7.11 -2.04
CA VAL A 167 -14.37 6.13 -3.07
C VAL A 167 -14.73 4.79 -2.41
N LYS A 168 -15.80 4.16 -2.88
CA LYS A 168 -16.28 2.86 -2.42
C LYS A 168 -15.68 1.74 -3.25
N LEU A 169 -14.88 0.90 -2.60
CA LEU A 169 -14.18 -0.22 -3.21
C LEU A 169 -14.64 -1.53 -2.59
N GLU A 170 -14.60 -2.60 -3.39
CA GLU A 170 -14.83 -3.95 -2.93
C GLU A 170 -13.61 -4.82 -3.20
N SER A 171 -13.12 -5.49 -2.16
CA SER A 171 -12.20 -6.61 -2.32
C SER A 171 -13.02 -7.87 -2.60
N TYR A 172 -13.02 -8.29 -3.86
CA TYR A 172 -13.92 -9.31 -4.39
C TYR A 172 -13.19 -10.50 -5.02
N LYS A 173 -13.94 -11.57 -5.29
CA LYS A 173 -13.46 -12.75 -6.02
C LYS A 173 -13.31 -12.46 -7.52
N GLY A 174 -12.20 -11.86 -7.92
CA GLY A 174 -11.82 -11.64 -9.30
C GLY A 174 -11.64 -12.91 -10.14
N PHE A 175 -11.66 -12.74 -11.46
CA PHE A 175 -11.31 -13.79 -12.41
C PHE A 175 -9.78 -13.93 -12.54
N GLY A 176 -9.26 -15.17 -12.61
CA GLY A 176 -7.83 -15.45 -12.78
C GLY A 176 -7.01 -15.54 -11.49
N VAL A 177 -5.70 -15.27 -11.60
CA VAL A 177 -4.74 -15.28 -10.49
C VAL A 177 -4.04 -13.92 -10.44
N PRO A 178 -4.00 -13.22 -9.29
CA PRO A 178 -4.70 -13.49 -8.03
C PRO A 178 -6.22 -13.32 -8.12
N ARG A 179 -6.93 -13.93 -7.16
CA ARG A 179 -8.39 -13.83 -7.01
C ARG A 179 -8.83 -12.53 -6.31
N PRO A 180 -8.34 -12.18 -5.11
CA PRO A 180 -8.69 -10.90 -4.48
C PRO A 180 -8.20 -9.79 -5.40
N ARG A 181 -9.15 -8.96 -5.76
CA ARG A 181 -8.97 -7.78 -6.58
C ARG A 181 -9.92 -6.73 -6.05
N LEU A 182 -9.55 -5.48 -6.26
CA LEU A 182 -10.41 -4.33 -6.08
C LEU A 182 -11.30 -4.11 -7.31
N ARG A 183 -12.55 -3.72 -7.05
CA ARG A 183 -13.48 -3.10 -7.99
C ARG A 183 -14.23 -1.96 -7.31
N PHE A 184 -14.88 -1.10 -8.08
CA PHE A 184 -15.87 -0.17 -7.54
C PHE A 184 -17.13 -0.91 -7.11
N THR A 185 -17.80 -0.37 -6.10
CA THR A 185 -19.03 -0.94 -5.56
C THR A 185 -19.99 0.17 -5.11
N GLU A 186 -21.27 -0.15 -5.11
CA GLU A 186 -22.32 0.71 -4.52
C GLU A 186 -22.53 0.41 -3.03
N PHE A 187 -22.02 -0.73 -2.54
CA PHE A 187 -22.08 -1.09 -1.13
C PHE A 187 -21.12 -0.25 -0.30
N ASP A 188 -21.58 0.18 0.87
CA ASP A 188 -20.73 0.85 1.83
C ASP A 188 -19.74 -0.13 2.44
N GLY A 189 -18.55 0.37 2.76
CA GLY A 189 -17.45 -0.42 3.28
C GLY A 189 -16.87 0.18 4.54
N GLU A 190 -15.91 -0.52 5.13
CA GLU A 190 -15.19 -0.05 6.29
C GLU A 190 -14.05 0.89 5.87
N SER A 191 -13.75 1.87 6.72
CA SER A 191 -12.54 2.67 6.62
C SER A 191 -11.58 2.26 7.73
N GLN A 192 -10.32 2.01 7.38
CA GLN A 192 -9.28 1.59 8.32
C GLN A 192 -8.50 2.80 8.83
N ASP A 193 -7.81 2.67 9.96
CA ASP A 193 -6.85 3.67 10.39
C ASP A 193 -5.75 3.82 9.34
N LEU A 194 -5.46 5.08 9.01
CA LEU A 194 -4.49 5.43 7.97
C LEU A 194 -3.16 5.81 8.57
N ILE A 195 -2.09 5.24 8.02
CA ILE A 195 -0.72 5.71 8.26
C ILE A 195 -0.07 6.03 6.92
N THR A 196 0.43 7.26 6.76
CA THR A 196 1.16 7.64 5.54
C THR A 196 2.60 7.13 5.59
N TRP A 197 3.22 6.93 4.43
CA TRP A 197 4.61 6.48 4.32
C TRP A 197 5.58 7.40 5.04
N GLU A 198 5.30 8.70 5.01
CA GLU A 198 6.05 9.76 5.68
C GLU A 198 5.82 9.79 7.20
N GLN A 199 4.70 9.26 7.69
CA GLN A 199 4.38 9.15 9.12
C GLN A 199 4.84 7.86 9.79
N LEU A 200 5.24 6.84 9.01
CA LEU A 200 5.87 5.63 9.55
C LEU A 200 7.16 5.96 10.31
N THR A 201 7.47 5.16 11.33
CA THR A 201 8.81 5.14 11.93
C THR A 201 9.84 4.73 10.88
N ASP A 202 11.10 5.12 11.09
CA ASP A 202 12.18 4.78 10.16
C ASP A 202 12.38 3.25 10.12
N GLU A 203 12.23 2.57 11.25
CA GLU A 203 12.29 1.11 11.38
C GLU A 203 11.18 0.43 10.57
N ALA A 204 9.94 0.90 10.68
CA ALA A 204 8.81 0.34 9.93
C ALA A 204 8.96 0.58 8.42
N ARG A 205 9.42 1.78 8.03
CA ARG A 205 9.64 2.14 6.62
C ARG A 205 10.77 1.31 6.01
N ASP A 206 11.87 1.12 6.72
CA ASP A 206 12.99 0.27 6.28
C ASP A 206 12.55 -1.19 6.18
N ALA A 207 11.86 -1.71 7.20
CA ALA A 207 11.36 -3.07 7.19
C ALA A 207 10.40 -3.34 6.03
N LEU A 208 9.45 -2.44 5.73
CA LEU A 208 8.56 -2.57 4.57
C LEU A 208 9.31 -2.53 3.24
N SER A 209 10.40 -1.76 3.17
CA SER A 209 11.22 -1.63 1.96
C SER A 209 11.99 -2.92 1.66
N ASN A 210 12.47 -3.58 2.72
CA ASN A 210 13.33 -4.77 2.68
C ASN A 210 12.58 -6.11 2.79
N ALA A 211 11.35 -6.09 3.31
CA ALA A 211 10.54 -7.29 3.50
C ALA A 211 10.19 -7.98 2.17
N LYS A 212 10.23 -9.31 2.21
CA LYS A 212 9.90 -10.18 1.08
C LYS A 212 8.44 -10.60 1.19
N PHE A 213 7.55 -9.82 0.58
CA PHE A 213 6.11 -10.10 0.55
C PHE A 213 5.68 -11.14 -0.48
N ASN A 214 6.62 -11.88 -1.10
CA ASN A 214 6.29 -12.89 -2.10
C ASN A 214 6.83 -14.27 -1.72
N SER A 215 6.12 -15.30 -2.18
CA SER A 215 6.47 -16.71 -2.06
C SER A 215 6.70 -17.38 -3.42
N TRP A 216 6.73 -16.61 -4.53
CA TRP A 216 6.77 -17.23 -5.86
C TRP A 216 8.20 -17.48 -6.35
N VAL A 217 8.38 -18.66 -6.94
CA VAL A 217 9.68 -19.18 -7.43
C VAL A 217 10.23 -18.32 -8.57
N PHE A 218 9.37 -17.69 -9.40
CA PHE A 218 9.88 -16.82 -10.46
C PHE A 218 9.87 -15.35 -10.05
N LYS A 219 11.04 -14.71 -10.16
CA LYS A 219 11.28 -13.31 -9.80
C LYS A 219 10.34 -12.31 -10.51
N LYS A 220 9.83 -12.63 -11.70
CA LYS A 220 8.97 -11.73 -12.50
C LYS A 220 7.56 -11.50 -11.95
N LEU A 221 7.04 -12.34 -11.06
CA LEU A 221 5.71 -12.11 -10.43
C LEU A 221 5.83 -11.71 -8.95
N ARG A 222 7.00 -11.26 -8.51
CA ARG A 222 7.19 -10.70 -7.18
C ARG A 222 6.31 -9.46 -7.03
N ARG A 223 5.40 -9.50 -6.05
CA ARG A 223 4.72 -8.30 -5.58
C ARG A 223 5.55 -7.74 -4.44
N GLU A 224 6.06 -6.55 -4.66
CA GLU A 224 6.78 -5.74 -3.68
C GLU A 224 5.78 -4.82 -2.96
N MET A 225 6.19 -4.27 -1.81
CA MET A 225 5.43 -3.20 -1.14
C MET A 225 5.19 -2.05 -2.14
N PRO A 226 3.94 -1.69 -2.46
CA PRO A 226 3.68 -0.77 -3.57
C PRO A 226 4.10 0.67 -3.29
N LEU A 227 4.19 1.05 -2.02
CA LEU A 227 4.56 2.40 -1.60
C LEU A 227 6.07 2.60 -1.47
N LYS A 228 6.89 1.54 -1.60
CA LYS A 228 8.33 1.64 -1.39
C LYS A 228 9.03 2.38 -2.53
N ASP A 229 10.19 2.93 -2.22
CA ASP A 229 11.02 3.66 -3.19
C ASP A 229 11.36 2.81 -4.42
N GLY A 230 11.40 3.46 -5.58
CA GLY A 230 11.64 2.82 -6.88
C GLY A 230 10.48 1.96 -7.41
N PHE A 231 9.46 1.66 -6.60
CA PHE A 231 8.21 1.02 -7.04
C PHE A 231 7.04 2.00 -7.07
N PHE A 232 6.95 2.92 -6.11
CA PHE A 232 5.87 3.89 -6.03
C PHE A 232 5.64 4.62 -7.37
N GLU A 233 6.66 5.25 -7.92
CA GLU A 233 6.56 5.98 -9.19
C GLU A 233 6.19 5.06 -10.37
N LYS A 234 6.78 3.86 -10.46
CA LYS A 234 6.40 2.87 -11.49
C LYS A 234 4.93 2.48 -11.37
N ARG A 235 4.41 2.40 -10.15
CA ARG A 235 2.99 2.12 -9.91
C ARG A 235 2.10 3.29 -10.28
N LEU A 236 2.56 4.53 -10.12
CA LEU A 236 1.85 5.71 -10.63
C LEU A 236 1.81 5.72 -12.15
N GLU A 237 2.91 5.35 -12.82
CA GLU A 237 2.94 5.17 -14.27
C GLU A 237 1.94 4.10 -14.74
N ASP A 238 1.97 2.91 -14.14
CA ASP A 238 1.02 1.83 -14.42
C ASP A 238 -0.44 2.29 -14.22
N ALA A 239 -0.67 3.12 -13.20
CA ALA A 239 -1.97 3.58 -12.75
C ALA A 239 -2.48 4.85 -13.47
N TRP A 240 -1.70 5.50 -14.32
CA TRP A 240 -2.10 6.76 -14.97
C TRP A 240 -3.36 6.56 -15.84
N PRO A 241 -4.51 7.20 -15.52
CA PRO A 241 -5.78 6.98 -16.22
C PRO A 241 -6.10 8.07 -17.27
N PHE A 242 -5.22 9.05 -17.45
CA PHE A 242 -5.44 10.18 -18.35
C PHE A 242 -4.70 9.98 -19.67
N ASP A 243 -5.21 10.61 -20.73
CA ASP A 243 -4.65 10.53 -22.08
C ASP A 243 -3.38 11.38 -22.23
#